data_AF-A0A926QNM9-F1
#
_entry.id   AF-A0A926QNM9-F1
#
_cell.length_a   1.000
_cell.length_b   1.000
_cell.length_c   1.000
_cell.angle_alpha   90.00
_cell.angle_beta   90.00
_cell.angle_gamma   90.00
#
_symmetry.space_group_name_H-M   'P 1'
#
loop_
_entity.id
_entity.type
_entity.pdbx_description
1 polymer ?
#
loop_
_entity_poly.entity_id
_entity_poly.type
_entity_poly.pdbx_seq_one_letter_code
_entity_poly.pdbx_strand_id
1 'polypeptide(L)'
;MPGQRKRKRQQHVAVRHSLDAGRREVLFETQDESQWHAHLRHLRTGPQRIDWSMTRVDTFCGRLMQPTTYRLSLFVPDSTHEPSGEQPDH
;
A
#
# COMPACT_ATOMS: atom_id res chain seq x y z
N MET A 1 -39.53 -12.05 -19.46
CA MET A 1 -38.90 -13.04 -18.57
C MET A 1 -37.39 -12.96 -18.69
N PRO A 2 -36.67 -12.17 -17.87
CA PRO A 2 -35.23 -11.99 -18.01
C PRO A 2 -34.45 -12.81 -16.97
N GLY A 3 -33.74 -13.83 -17.45
CA GLY A 3 -32.81 -14.63 -16.65
C GLY A 3 -31.59 -13.81 -16.25
N GLN A 4 -31.64 -13.18 -15.07
CA GLN A 4 -30.50 -12.49 -14.48
C GLN A 4 -29.46 -13.52 -14.02
N ARG A 5 -28.46 -13.77 -14.87
CA ARG A 5 -27.20 -14.44 -14.49
C ARG A 5 -26.52 -13.59 -13.42
N LYS A 6 -26.67 -14.00 -12.15
CA LYS A 6 -25.94 -13.46 -11.00
C LYS A 6 -24.44 -13.53 -11.28
N ARG A 7 -23.83 -12.40 -11.67
CA ARG A 7 -22.37 -12.24 -11.67
C ARG A 7 -21.92 -12.36 -10.22
N LYS A 8 -21.20 -13.44 -9.93
CA LYS A 8 -20.53 -13.74 -8.66
C LYS A 8 -19.56 -12.58 -8.38
N ARG A 9 -20.02 -11.60 -7.60
CA ARG A 9 -19.20 -10.50 -7.10
C ARG A 9 -18.13 -11.17 -6.23
N GLN A 10 -16.92 -11.30 -6.76
CA GLN A 10 -15.77 -11.70 -5.95
C GLN A 10 -15.59 -10.60 -4.92
N GLN A 11 -16.25 -10.78 -3.77
CA GLN A 11 -15.91 -10.06 -2.56
C GLN A 11 -14.51 -10.56 -2.23
N HIS A 12 -13.50 -9.78 -2.63
CA HIS A 12 -12.29 -9.72 -1.83
C HIS A 12 -12.77 -9.20 -0.47
N VAL A 13 -13.16 -10.14 0.39
CA VAL A 13 -13.15 -9.94 1.83
C VAL A 13 -11.69 -9.57 2.10
N ALA A 14 -11.43 -8.28 2.19
CA ALA A 14 -10.27 -7.79 2.89
C ALA A 14 -10.49 -8.28 4.32
N VAL A 15 -10.04 -9.51 4.58
CA VAL A 15 -9.81 -9.99 5.93
C VAL A 15 -8.94 -8.89 6.50
N ARG A 16 -9.52 -8.09 7.40
CA ARG A 16 -8.78 -7.13 8.20
C ARG A 16 -7.86 -7.97 9.06
N HIS A 17 -6.72 -8.34 8.51
CA HIS A 17 -5.56 -8.71 9.30
C HIS A 17 -5.13 -7.42 9.98
N SER A 18 -5.67 -7.20 11.17
CA SER A 18 -4.98 -6.44 12.20
C SER A 18 -3.79 -7.31 12.66
N LEU A 19 -2.75 -7.42 11.84
CA LEU A 19 -1.56 -8.24 12.09
C LEU A 19 -0.39 -7.69 11.28
N ASP A 20 -0.09 -6.42 11.52
CA ASP A 20 1.27 -5.88 11.69
C ASP A 20 1.05 -4.45 12.20
N ALA A 21 1.43 -4.15 13.45
CA ALA A 21 1.35 -2.80 13.98
C ALA A 21 2.41 -1.98 13.21
N GLY A 22 2.02 -1.38 12.10
CA GLY A 22 2.91 -0.60 11.25
C GLY A 22 2.13 0.42 10.44
N ARG A 23 2.82 1.52 10.12
CA ARG A 23 2.23 2.65 9.40
C ARG A 23 2.74 2.69 7.96
N ARG A 24 1.94 3.24 7.06
CA ARG A 24 2.38 3.53 5.69
C ARG A 24 2.92 4.94 5.63
N GLU A 25 4.20 5.10 5.33
CA GLU A 25 4.82 6.39 5.09
C GLU A 25 4.77 6.72 3.60
N VAL A 26 4.39 7.96 3.26
CA VAL A 26 4.30 8.40 1.87
C VAL A 26 5.66 8.91 1.43
N LEU A 27 6.27 8.24 0.45
CA LEU A 27 7.58 8.61 -0.08
C LEU A 27 7.46 9.62 -1.23
N PHE A 28 6.41 9.49 -2.04
CA PHE A 28 6.20 10.35 -3.20
C PHE A 28 4.70 10.44 -3.53
N GLU A 29 4.21 11.63 -3.83
CA GLU A 29 2.84 11.87 -4.25
C GLU A 29 2.84 12.90 -5.39
N THR A 30 2.07 12.62 -6.45
CA THR A 30 1.94 13.52 -7.59
C THR A 30 0.59 13.34 -8.27
N GLN A 31 0.09 14.38 -8.93
CA GLN A 31 -1.06 14.29 -9.84
C GLN A 31 -0.62 14.17 -11.31
N ASP A 32 0.67 14.30 -11.58
CA ASP A 32 1.26 14.21 -12.91
C ASP A 32 1.69 12.77 -13.20
N GLU A 33 1.01 12.15 -14.16
CA GLU A 33 1.27 10.79 -14.61
C GLU A 33 2.68 10.63 -15.20
N SER A 34 3.18 11.62 -15.94
CA SER A 34 4.50 11.54 -16.56
C SER A 34 5.61 11.55 -15.51
N GLN A 35 5.48 12.41 -14.48
CA GLN A 35 6.40 12.42 -13.35
C GLN A 35 6.30 11.14 -12.53
N TRP A 36 5.10 10.61 -12.35
CA TRP A 36 4.89 9.33 -11.69
C TRP A 36 5.64 8.19 -12.37
N HIS A 37 5.48 8.05 -13.70
CA HIS A 37 6.17 7.02 -14.47
C HIS A 37 7.69 7.20 -14.49
N ALA A 38 8.16 8.44 -14.63
CA ALA A 38 9.60 8.75 -14.59
C ALA A 38 10.21 8.38 -13.24
N HIS A 39 9.53 8.72 -12.13
CA HIS A 39 9.97 8.41 -10.78
C HIS A 39 10.03 6.89 -10.53
N LEU A 40 8.96 6.15 -10.87
CA LEU A 40 8.97 4.69 -10.75
C LEU A 40 10.06 4.02 -11.59
N ARG A 41 10.29 4.51 -12.82
CA ARG A 41 11.36 3.99 -13.66
C ARG A 41 12.72 4.24 -13.00
N HIS A 42 12.95 5.45 -12.49
CA HIS A 42 14.19 5.79 -11.81
C HIS A 42 14.44 4.91 -10.58
N LEU A 43 13.41 4.63 -9.77
CA LEU A 43 13.54 3.73 -8.61
C LEU A 43 13.85 2.28 -8.99
N ARG A 44 13.34 1.81 -10.14
CA ARG A 44 13.59 0.45 -10.63
C ARG A 44 14.97 0.27 -11.24
N THR A 45 15.48 1.30 -11.91
CA THR A 45 16.76 1.23 -12.64
C THR A 45 17.92 1.89 -11.90
N GLY A 46 17.63 2.70 -10.89
CA GLY A 46 18.60 3.47 -10.13
C GLY A 46 19.34 2.63 -9.09
N PRO A 47 20.40 3.20 -8.48
CA PRO A 47 21.16 2.54 -7.43
C PRO A 47 20.38 2.41 -6.11
N GLN A 48 19.26 3.12 -5.98
CA GLN A 48 18.46 3.16 -4.77
C GLN A 48 17.68 1.84 -4.60
N ARG A 49 18.08 1.05 -3.61
CA ARG A 49 17.45 -0.24 -3.29
C ARG A 49 16.24 0.00 -2.40
N ILE A 50 15.09 0.27 -3.02
CA ILE A 50 13.81 0.23 -2.31
C ILE A 50 13.34 -1.22 -2.22
N ASP A 51 12.87 -1.61 -1.04
CA ASP A 51 12.20 -2.90 -0.88
C ASP A 51 10.80 -2.85 -1.48
N TRP A 52 10.68 -3.40 -2.69
CA TRP A 52 9.41 -3.49 -3.41
C TRP A 52 8.37 -4.38 -2.72
N SER A 53 8.78 -5.26 -1.80
CA SER A 53 7.84 -6.09 -1.04
C SER A 53 7.11 -5.30 0.04
N MET A 54 7.77 -4.27 0.60
CA MET A 54 7.19 -3.34 1.57
C MET A 54 6.56 -2.10 0.92
N THR A 55 6.83 -1.87 -0.36
CA THR A 55 6.37 -0.68 -1.09
C THR A 55 5.03 -0.93 -1.79
N ARG A 56 4.17 0.10 -1.84
CA ARG A 56 2.89 0.08 -2.55
C ARG A 56 2.70 1.32 -3.41
N VAL A 57 2.20 1.07 -4.60
CA VAL A 57 1.74 2.05 -5.57
C VAL A 57 0.23 2.13 -5.48
N ASP A 58 -0.29 3.31 -5.16
CA ASP A 58 -1.72 3.60 -5.16
C ASP A 58 -2.04 4.63 -6.24
N THR A 59 -3.19 4.45 -6.90
CA THR A 59 -3.77 5.44 -7.83
C THR A 59 -5.15 5.80 -7.34
N PHE A 60 -5.28 7.02 -6.81
CA PHE A 60 -6.53 7.58 -6.32
C PHE A 60 -7.22 8.31 -7.47
N CYS A 61 -7.96 7.55 -8.27
CA CYS A 61 -8.80 8.12 -9.30
C CYS A 61 -10.02 8.77 -8.63
N GLY A 62 -10.04 10.10 -8.62
CA GLY A 62 -11.22 10.85 -8.22
C GLY A 62 -12.44 10.50 -9.07
N ARG A 63 -13.66 10.57 -8.49
CA ARG A 63 -14.87 10.61 -9.32
C ARG A 63 -15.03 12.01 -9.89
N LEU A 64 -14.94 12.10 -11.22
CA LEU A 64 -15.30 13.21 -12.11
C LEU A 64 -14.64 14.60 -11.92
N MET A 65 -14.45 15.09 -10.69
CA MET A 65 -13.92 16.44 -10.43
C MET A 65 -12.65 16.48 -9.58
N GLN A 66 -12.24 15.34 -9.02
CA GLN A 66 -10.98 15.25 -8.30
C GLN A 66 -9.89 14.77 -9.25
N PRO A 67 -8.73 15.44 -9.27
CA PRO A 67 -7.59 14.99 -10.07
C PRO A 67 -7.15 13.60 -9.61
N THR A 68 -6.58 12.82 -10.54
CA THR A 68 -6.00 11.53 -10.21
C THR A 68 -4.72 11.77 -9.43
N THR A 69 -4.62 11.23 -8.23
CA THR A 69 -3.41 11.31 -7.41
C THR A 69 -2.70 9.97 -7.40
N TYR A 70 -1.44 9.96 -7.80
CA TYR A 70 -0.53 8.82 -7.72
C TYR A 70 0.30 8.92 -6.45
N ARG A 71 0.40 7.83 -5.70
CA ARG A 71 1.11 7.80 -4.42
C ARG A 71 1.98 6.57 -4.29
N LEU A 72 3.23 6.78 -3.88
CA LEU A 72 4.16 5.75 -3.45
C LEU A 72 4.22 5.74 -1.93
N SER A 73 3.91 4.60 -1.31
CA SER A 73 4.02 4.44 0.14
C SER A 73 4.89 3.24 0.51
N LEU A 74 5.69 3.39 1.55
CA LEU A 74 6.46 2.31 2.17
C LEU A 74 5.77 1.88 3.45
N PHE A 75 5.65 0.57 3.63
CA PHE A 75 5.23 0.01 4.91
C PHE A 75 6.39 0.07 5.90
N VAL A 76 6.16 0.71 7.04
CA VAL A 76 7.12 0.81 8.14
C VAL A 76 6.53 0.03 9.32
N PRO A 77 7.08 -1.15 9.67
CA PRO A 77 6.66 -1.85 10.87
C PRO A 77 6.96 -0.98 12.09
N ASP A 78 6.01 -0.86 13.03
CA ASP A 78 6.30 -0.25 14.32
C ASP A 78 7.20 -1.23 15.07
N SER A 79 8.35 -0.75 15.55
CA SER A 79 9.37 -1.56 16.23
C SER A 79 8.94 -2.08 17.61
N THR A 80 7.65 -2.04 17.94
CA THR A 80 7.13 -2.23 19.29
C THR A 80 6.62 -3.65 19.50
N HIS A 81 7.51 -4.64 19.46
CA HIS A 81 7.43 -5.79 20.37
C HIS A 81 8.76 -6.54 20.38
N GLU A 82 9.70 -6.08 21.20
CA GLU A 82 10.53 -7.04 21.93
C GLU A 82 9.57 -7.71 22.92
N PRO A 83 9.23 -9.02 22.80
CA PRO A 83 8.66 -9.71 23.93
C PRO A 83 9.79 -9.73 24.98
N SER A 84 9.69 -8.88 26.00
CA SER A 84 10.46 -9.01 27.24
C SER A 84 10.13 -10.39 27.83
N GLY A 85 10.83 -11.41 27.34
CA GLY A 85 10.90 -12.73 27.94
C GLY A 85 11.88 -12.65 29.10
N GLU A 86 11.46 -12.03 30.19
CA GLU A 86 12.07 -12.26 31.50
C GLU A 86 11.01 -11.95 32.55
N GLN A 87 10.19 -12.96 32.84
CA GLN A 87 9.40 -13.01 34.07
C GLN A 87 10.34 -13.65 35.10
N PRO A 88 10.88 -12.90 36.08
CA PRO A 88 11.58 -13.51 37.19
C PRO A 88 10.54 -14.05 38.17
N ASP A 89 10.48 -15.37 38.29
CA ASP A 89 9.92 -16.05 39.46
C ASP A 89 10.76 -15.66 40.69
N HIS A 90 10.19 -14.91 41.62
CA HIS A 90 10.50 -15.07 43.05
C HIS A 90 9.40 -14.53 43.97
#